data_AF-A0ABD1QY05-F1
#
_entry.id   AF-A0ABD1QY05-F1
#
_cell.length_a   1.000
_cell.length_b   1.000
_cell.length_c   1.000
_cell.angle_alpha   90.00
_cell.angle_beta   90.00
_cell.angle_gamma   90.00
#
_symmetry.space_group_name_H-M   'P 1'
#
loop_
_entity.id
_entity.type
_entity.pdbx_description
1 polymer ?
#
loop_
_entity_poly.entity_id
_entity_poly.type
_entity_poly.pdbx_seq_one_letter_code
_entity_poly.pdbx_strand_id
1 'polypeptide(L)'
;MFQQCSMFGIMNLIGCWFGAMPCCHGAGGLYKFGGRSGGCVALLGVAKLVLGLVLGSSLVKILDQFPVGVLGVILLFDGIELTMCSRDMNSKEESVVMLICTTISLVGSSAALGFLCGIFAS
;
A
#
# COMPACT_ATOMS: atom_id res chain seq x y z
N MET A 1 -8.10 14.37 -10.22
CA MET A 1 -7.80 14.41 -8.77
C MET A 1 -9.07 14.44 -7.91
N PHE A 2 -9.93 15.47 -8.00
CA PHE A 2 -11.15 15.57 -7.16
C PHE A 2 -12.09 14.36 -7.24
N GLN A 3 -12.32 13.84 -8.44
CA GLN A 3 -13.18 12.66 -8.66
C GLN A 3 -12.61 11.37 -8.02
N GLN A 4 -11.27 11.21 -7.96
CA GLN A 4 -10.64 10.04 -7.32
C GLN A 4 -10.76 10.11 -5.79
N CYS A 5 -10.55 11.29 -5.20
CA CYS A 5 -10.69 11.49 -3.76
C CYS A 5 -12.10 11.15 -3.26
N SER A 6 -13.14 11.54 -4.01
CA SER A 6 -14.53 11.21 -3.65
C SER A 6 -14.78 9.69 -3.62
N MET A 7 -14.28 8.94 -4.61
CA MET A 7 -14.49 7.49 -4.69
C MET A 7 -13.72 6.72 -3.60
N PHE A 8 -12.45 7.07 -3.35
CA PHE A 8 -11.68 6.46 -2.24
C PHE A 8 -12.29 6.80 -0.88
N GLY A 9 -12.79 8.03 -0.71
CA GLY A 9 -13.48 8.46 0.51
C GLY A 9 -14.73 7.62 0.78
N ILE A 10 -15.59 7.43 -0.23
CA ILE A 10 -16.80 6.61 -0.10
C ILE A 10 -16.43 5.14 0.17
N MET A 11 -15.46 4.58 -0.56
CA MET A 11 -15.00 3.20 -0.35
C MET A 11 -14.45 2.96 1.06
N ASN A 12 -13.65 3.88 1.59
CA ASN A 12 -13.10 3.75 2.93
C ASN A 12 -14.17 3.95 4.01
N LEU A 13 -15.11 4.88 3.82
CA LEU A 13 -16.20 5.11 4.78
C LEU A 13 -17.08 3.86 4.93
N ILE A 14 -17.41 3.21 3.81
CA ILE A 14 -18.21 1.99 3.81
C ILE A 14 -17.37 0.80 4.27
N GLY A 15 -16.15 0.65 3.75
CA GLY A 15 -15.27 -0.49 4.01
C GLY A 15 -14.81 -0.60 5.45
N CYS A 16 -14.47 0.52 6.10
CA CYS A 16 -14.03 0.53 7.51
C CYS A 16 -15.10 -0.04 8.45
N TRP A 17 -16.39 0.14 8.13
CA TRP A 17 -17.49 -0.43 8.93
C TRP A 17 -17.50 -1.97 8.93
N PHE A 18 -16.98 -2.57 7.86
CA PHE A 18 -16.80 -4.02 7.73
C PHE A 18 -15.40 -4.50 8.16
N GLY A 19 -14.61 -3.64 8.80
CA GLY A 19 -13.24 -3.95 9.22
C GLY A 19 -12.23 -3.99 8.07
N ALA A 20 -12.55 -3.42 6.90
CA ALA A 20 -11.59 -3.29 5.82
C ALA A 20 -10.51 -2.26 6.17
N MET A 21 -9.26 -2.54 5.78
CA MET A 21 -8.18 -1.57 5.88
C MET A 21 -8.39 -0.42 4.88
N PRO A 22 -8.03 0.83 5.24
CA PRO A 22 -8.20 1.97 4.36
C PRO A 22 -7.35 1.81 3.10
N CYS A 23 -7.98 2.06 1.95
CA CYS A 23 -7.37 1.94 0.63
C CYS A 23 -7.10 3.33 0.03
N CYS A 24 -6.03 3.43 -0.74
CA CYS A 24 -5.66 4.62 -1.50
C CYS A 24 -5.25 4.22 -2.93
N HIS A 25 -4.64 5.14 -3.68
CA HIS A 25 -4.06 4.81 -4.96
C HIS A 25 -2.89 3.83 -4.75
N GLY A 26 -3.05 2.57 -5.17
CA GLY A 26 -2.03 1.54 -4.97
C GLY A 26 -0.82 1.71 -5.88
N ALA A 27 0.30 1.10 -5.50
CA ALA A 27 1.50 1.01 -6.34
C ALA A 27 1.16 0.22 -7.63
N GLY A 28 1.55 0.76 -8.79
CA GLY A 28 1.13 0.34 -10.12
C GLY A 28 1.58 -1.06 -10.59
N GLY A 29 1.89 -1.99 -9.67
CA GLY A 29 2.35 -3.35 -9.98
C GLY A 29 1.42 -4.10 -10.94
N LEU A 30 0.13 -3.78 -10.97
CA LEU A 30 -0.83 -4.37 -11.92
C LEU A 30 -0.49 -4.09 -13.40
N TYR A 31 0.12 -2.94 -13.70
CA TYR A 31 0.55 -2.61 -15.06
C TYR A 31 1.74 -3.49 -15.49
N LYS A 32 2.62 -3.88 -14.55
CA LYS A 32 3.73 -4.82 -14.80
C LYS A 32 3.21 -6.24 -15.08
N PHE A 33 2.07 -6.60 -14.48
CA PHE A 33 1.37 -7.86 -14.73
C PHE A 33 0.40 -7.84 -15.94
N GLY A 34 0.42 -6.78 -16.77
CA GLY A 34 -0.39 -6.68 -17.99
C GLY A 34 -1.84 -6.24 -17.78
N GLY A 35 -2.23 -5.87 -16.57
CA GLY A 35 -3.55 -5.32 -16.26
C GLY A 35 -3.64 -3.84 -16.67
N ARG A 36 -4.23 -3.57 -17.85
CA ARG A 36 -4.46 -2.19 -18.35
C ARG A 36 -5.79 -1.56 -17.92
N SER A 37 -6.63 -2.28 -17.16
CA SER A 37 -7.99 -1.84 -16.79
C SER A 37 -8.30 -2.09 -15.32
N GLY A 38 -9.10 -1.20 -14.71
CA GLY A 38 -9.63 -1.37 -13.35
C GLY A 38 -10.49 -2.63 -13.18
N GLY A 39 -10.98 -3.23 -14.29
CA GLY A 39 -11.67 -4.52 -14.28
C GLY A 39 -10.79 -5.67 -13.80
N CYS A 40 -9.48 -5.63 -14.06
CA CYS A 40 -8.53 -6.64 -13.58
C CYS A 40 -8.44 -6.62 -12.05
N VAL A 41 -8.43 -5.43 -11.44
CA VAL A 41 -8.43 -5.27 -9.98
C VAL A 41 -9.73 -5.80 -9.38
N ALA A 42 -10.87 -5.51 -10.01
CA ALA A 42 -12.17 -5.99 -9.55
C ALA A 42 -12.25 -7.53 -9.60
N LEU A 43 -11.80 -8.16 -10.68
CA LEU A 43 -11.77 -9.62 -10.81
C LEU A 43 -10.84 -10.28 -9.78
N LEU A 44 -9.65 -9.72 -9.55
CA LEU A 44 -8.73 -10.20 -8.50
C LEU A 44 -9.37 -10.06 -7.11
N GLY A 45 -10.06 -8.96 -6.85
CA GLY A 45 -10.78 -8.73 -5.59
C GLY A 45 -11.90 -9.75 -5.38
N VAL A 46 -12.73 -9.99 -6.39
CA VAL A 46 -13.82 -10.99 -6.35
C VAL A 46 -13.26 -12.40 -6.18
N ALA A 47 -12.21 -12.76 -6.94
CA ALA A 47 -11.58 -14.07 -6.81
C ALA A 47 -11.03 -14.30 -5.40
N LYS A 48 -10.37 -13.28 -4.80
CA LYS A 48 -9.87 -13.36 -3.42
C LYS A 48 -11.01 -13.45 -2.41
N LEU A 49 -12.12 -12.75 -2.63
CA LEU A 49 -13.31 -12.81 -1.77
C LEU A 49 -13.96 -14.20 -1.81
N VAL A 50 -14.14 -14.77 -3.01
CA VAL A 50 -14.67 -16.13 -3.18
C VAL A 50 -13.74 -17.16 -2.54
N LEU A 51 -12.42 -17.05 -2.75
CA LEU A 51 -11.43 -17.91 -2.08
C LEU A 51 -11.50 -17.80 -0.56
N GLY A 52 -11.61 -16.59 -0.03
CA GLY A 52 -11.72 -16.35 1.42
C GLY A 52 -13.01 -16.92 2.00
N LEU A 53 -14.12 -16.88 1.26
CA LEU A 53 -15.42 -17.35 1.73
C LEU A 53 -15.55 -18.88 1.65
N VAL A 54 -14.95 -19.51 0.62
CA VAL A 54 -15.01 -20.97 0.40
C VAL A 54 -13.88 -21.73 1.15
N LEU A 55 -12.67 -21.16 1.22
CA LEU A 55 -11.49 -21.81 1.80
C LEU A 55 -10.88 -21.08 3.00
N GLY A 56 -11.53 -20.05 3.56
CA GLY A 56 -10.94 -19.16 4.56
C GLY A 56 -10.24 -19.86 5.72
N SER A 57 -10.87 -20.87 6.32
CA SER A 57 -10.30 -21.62 7.46
C SER A 57 -9.16 -22.57 7.07
N SER A 58 -9.11 -23.05 5.84
CA SER A 58 -7.98 -23.84 5.31
C SER A 58 -6.82 -22.96 4.85
N LEU A 59 -7.12 -21.81 4.24
CA LEU A 59 -6.13 -20.82 3.82
C LEU A 59 -5.37 -20.25 5.01
N VAL A 60 -6.05 -19.90 6.10
CA VAL A 60 -5.38 -19.38 7.31
C VAL A 60 -4.34 -20.37 7.86
N LYS A 61 -4.65 -21.68 7.86
CA LYS A 61 -3.69 -22.72 8.29
C LYS A 61 -2.49 -22.84 7.35
N ILE A 62 -2.68 -22.64 6.05
CA ILE A 62 -1.61 -22.68 5.05
C ILE A 62 -0.75 -21.40 5.12
N LEU A 63 -1.37 -20.25 5.35
CA LEU A 63 -0.68 -18.97 5.52
C LEU A 63 0.14 -18.94 6.81
N ASP A 64 -0.32 -19.61 7.87
CA ASP A 64 0.45 -19.74 9.13
C ASP A 64 1.73 -20.58 8.94
N GLN A 65 1.71 -21.55 8.02
CA GLN A 65 2.90 -22.32 7.63
C GLN A 65 3.82 -21.57 6.67
N PHE A 66 3.42 -20.38 6.20
CA PHE A 66 4.21 -19.63 5.24
C PHE A 66 5.42 -18.99 5.93
N PRO A 67 6.65 -19.21 5.44
CA PRO A 67 7.84 -18.69 6.09
C PRO A 67 7.84 -17.17 6.08
N VAL A 68 7.91 -16.56 7.27
CA VAL A 68 8.01 -15.10 7.46
C VAL A 68 9.17 -14.47 6.68
N GLY A 69 10.24 -15.24 6.41
CA GLY A 69 11.36 -14.79 5.60
C GLY A 69 10.97 -14.44 4.16
N VAL A 70 10.04 -15.19 3.55
CA VAL A 70 9.58 -14.91 2.17
C VAL A 70 8.73 -13.64 2.13
N LEU A 71 7.84 -13.45 3.12
CA LEU A 71 7.09 -12.20 3.27
C LEU A 71 8.03 -11.00 3.41
N GLY A 72 9.07 -11.13 4.24
CA GLY A 72 10.08 -10.09 4.43
C GLY A 72 10.79 -9.72 3.12
N VAL A 73 11.21 -10.70 2.32
CA VAL A 73 11.90 -10.44 1.04
C VAL A 73 11.00 -9.71 0.04
N ILE A 74 9.72 -10.10 -0.06
CA ILE A 74 8.76 -9.44 -0.96
C ILE A 74 8.53 -7.99 -0.51
N LEU A 75 8.37 -7.76 0.79
CA LEU A 75 8.20 -6.42 1.36
C LEU A 75 9.45 -5.54 1.17
N LEU A 76 10.64 -6.11 1.31
CA LEU A 76 11.90 -5.38 1.05
C LEU A 76 12.01 -4.98 -0.42
N PHE A 77 11.68 -5.88 -1.35
CA PHE A 77 11.73 -5.58 -2.77
C PHE A 77 10.75 -4.46 -3.16
N ASP A 78 9.52 -4.53 -2.66
CA ASP A 78 8.50 -3.49 -2.88
C ASP A 78 8.92 -2.14 -2.27
N GLY A 79 9.47 -2.16 -1.06
CA GLY A 79 9.99 -0.96 -0.39
C GLY A 79 11.18 -0.33 -1.13
N ILE A 80 12.07 -1.14 -1.71
CA ILE A 80 13.18 -0.66 -2.54
C ILE A 80 12.63 -0.03 -3.82
N GLU A 81 11.69 -0.66 -4.51
CA GLU A 81 11.06 -0.12 -5.73
C GLU A 81 10.42 1.25 -5.45
N LEU A 82 9.67 1.36 -4.34
CA LEU A 82 9.06 2.63 -3.91
C LEU A 82 10.10 3.71 -3.57
N THR A 83 11.16 3.34 -2.85
CA THR A 83 12.23 4.27 -2.45
C THR A 83 13.01 4.78 -3.67
N MET A 84 13.25 3.95 -4.68
CA MET A 84 13.92 4.35 -5.91
C MET A 84 13.08 5.38 -6.69
N CYS A 85 11.77 5.18 -6.78
CA CYS A 85 10.87 6.18 -7.36
C CYS A 85 10.89 7.50 -6.58
N SER A 86 10.91 7.46 -5.25
CA SER A 86 11.01 8.68 -4.44
C SER A 86 12.39 9.36 -4.50
N ARG A 87 13.46 8.62 -4.81
CA ARG A 87 14.82 9.18 -4.93
C ARG A 87 15.07 9.85 -6.28
N ASP A 88 14.28 9.52 -7.31
CA ASP A 88 14.35 10.15 -8.64
C ASP A 88 13.88 11.62 -8.66
N MET A 89 13.51 12.17 -7.51
CA MET A 89 13.20 13.58 -7.34
C MET A 89 14.43 14.44 -7.65
N ASN A 90 14.32 15.35 -8.63
CA ASN A 90 15.45 16.11 -9.18
C ASN A 90 16.06 17.14 -8.20
N SER A 91 15.38 17.44 -7.08
CA SER A 91 15.81 18.44 -6.11
C SER A 91 16.36 17.81 -4.82
N LYS A 92 17.51 18.32 -4.38
CA LYS A 92 18.18 17.97 -3.13
C LYS A 92 17.31 18.23 -1.89
N GLU A 93 16.46 19.25 -1.94
CA GLU A 93 15.53 19.59 -0.85
C GLU A 93 14.49 18.46 -0.67
N GLU A 94 13.86 18.03 -1.77
CA GLU A 94 12.84 16.98 -1.79
C GLU A 94 13.38 15.63 -1.32
N SER A 95 14.59 15.27 -1.74
CA SER A 95 15.24 14.04 -1.29
C SER A 95 15.55 14.06 0.22
N VAL A 96 15.85 15.23 0.79
CA VAL A 96 16.08 15.40 2.24
C VAL A 96 14.76 15.29 3.01
N VAL A 97 13.69 15.94 2.52
CA VAL A 97 12.34 15.86 3.13
C VAL A 97 11.83 14.41 3.18
N MET A 98 12.00 13.65 2.10
CA MET A 98 11.65 12.23 2.03
C MET A 98 12.39 11.37 3.07
N LEU A 99 13.69 11.63 3.25
CA LEU A 99 14.55 10.91 4.19
C LEU A 99 14.18 11.24 5.65
N ILE A 100 13.90 12.51 5.95
CA ILE A 100 13.41 12.96 7.25
C ILE A 100 12.04 12.34 7.56
N CYS A 101 11.10 12.37 6.62
CA CYS A 101 9.77 11.77 6.78
C CYS A 101 9.86 10.25 7.07
N THR A 102 10.72 9.53 6.33
CA THR A 102 10.92 8.09 6.52
C THR A 102 11.53 7.77 7.88
N THR A 103 12.58 8.50 8.29
CA THR A 103 13.23 8.29 9.59
C THR A 103 12.28 8.59 10.76
N ILE A 104 11.50 9.67 10.68
CA ILE A 104 10.50 10.01 11.71
C ILE A 104 9.36 9.00 11.73
N SER A 105 8.90 8.51 10.59
CA SER A 105 7.86 7.47 10.54
C SER A 105 8.32 6.17 11.18
N LEU A 106 9.60 5.80 10.98
CA LEU A 106 10.19 4.58 11.51
C LEU A 106 10.43 4.68 13.03
N VAL A 107 10.96 5.82 13.50
CA VAL A 107 11.21 6.07 14.93
C VAL A 107 9.90 6.28 15.69
N GLY A 108 8.96 7.02 15.11
CA GLY A 108 7.66 7.33 15.70
C GLY A 108 6.61 6.24 15.53
N SER A 109 6.96 5.11 14.90
CA SER A 109 6.07 3.99 14.57
C SER A 109 4.73 4.41 13.92
N SER A 110 4.71 5.59 13.28
CA SER A 110 3.49 6.20 12.74
C SER A 110 3.81 7.04 11.52
N ALA A 111 3.20 6.65 10.40
CA ALA A 111 3.29 7.40 9.15
C ALA A 111 2.72 8.83 9.27
N ALA A 112 1.80 9.04 10.23
CA ALA A 112 1.22 10.36 10.51
C ALA A 112 2.27 11.38 10.98
N LEU A 113 3.23 10.98 11.84
CA LEU A 113 4.27 11.87 12.32
C LEU A 113 5.25 12.26 11.21
N GLY A 114 5.61 11.29 10.34
CA GLY A 114 6.42 11.59 9.16
C GLY A 114 5.74 12.58 8.22
N PHE A 115 4.45 12.37 7.94
CA PHE A 115 3.67 13.27 7.08
C PHE A 115 3.60 14.69 7.63
N LEU A 116 3.32 14.85 8.93
CA LEU A 116 3.31 16.17 9.58
C LEU A 116 4.67 16.85 9.47
N CYS A 117 5.75 16.15 9.77
CA CYS A 117 7.09 16.72 9.66
C CYS A 117 7.43 17.10 8.20
N GLY A 118 7.00 16.29 7.22
CA GLY A 118 7.16 16.61 5.80
C GLY A 118 6.49 17.93 5.42
N ILE A 119 5.29 18.21 5.93
CA ILE A 119 4.59 19.49 5.69
C ILE A 119 5.35 20.68 6.28
N PHE A 120 5.98 20.53 7.45
CA PHE A 120 6.75 21.62 8.07
C PHE A 120 8.12 21.83 7.40
N ALA A 121 8.64 20.81 6.72
CA ALA A 121 9.92 20.84 6.04
C ALA A 121 9.83 21.25 4.55
N SER A 122 8.62 21.20 3.96
CA SER A 122 8.31 21.62 2.59
C SER A 122 8.04 23.11 2.44
#